data_AF-A0A3M1EAW4-F1
#
_entry.id   AF-A0A3M1EAW4-F1
#
_cell.length_a   1.000
_cell.length_b   1.000
_cell.length_c   1.000
_cell.angle_alpha   90.00
_cell.angle_beta   90.00
_cell.angle_gamma   90.00
#
_symmetry.space_group_name_H-M   'P 1'
#
loop_
_entity.id
_entity.type
_entity.pdbx_description
1 polymer ?
#
loop_
_entity_poly.entity_id
_entity_poly.type
_entity_poly.pdbx_seq_one_letter_code
_entity_poly.pdbx_strand_id
1 'polypeptide(L)'
;MRCLLVYDIPDDRTRTKVADACLDYGLDRIQYSAFLGRLNPTHRRELMKKMRRLLGRRPGKIQLFPLCDRDWSERDEIIQEETDGGRRGATGG
;
A
#
# COMPACT_ATOMS: atom_id res chain seq x y z
N MET A 1 -11.69 3.58 -12.05
CA MET A 1 -10.71 2.54 -12.40
C MET A 1 -9.94 2.15 -11.15
N ARG A 2 -9.61 0.87 -10.96
CA ARG A 2 -8.76 0.48 -9.83
C ARG A 2 -7.34 0.99 -10.05
N CYS A 3 -6.71 1.47 -8.99
CA CYS A 3 -5.34 1.94 -9.00
C CYS A 3 -4.57 1.20 -7.92
N LEU A 4 -3.45 0.59 -8.30
CA LEU A 4 -2.46 0.05 -7.38
C LEU A 4 -1.35 1.08 -7.22
N LEU A 5 -1.14 1.56 -5.99
CA LEU A 5 -0.02 2.42 -5.64
C LEU A 5 0.99 1.59 -4.85
N VAL A 6 2.24 1.58 -5.31
CA VAL A 6 3.35 0.91 -4.63
C VAL A 6 4.44 1.92 -4.35
N TYR A 7 5.08 1.82 -3.20
CA TYR A 7 6.22 2.67 -2.88
C TYR A 7 7.39 1.89 -2.28
N ASP A 8 8.55 2.52 -2.32
CA ASP A 8 9.75 2.12 -1.57
C ASP A 8 10.36 3.41 -1.02
N ILE A 9 10.23 3.62 0.29
CA ILE A 9 10.58 4.87 0.96
C ILE A 9 11.30 4.53 2.28
N PRO A 10 12.62 4.82 2.38
CA PRO A 10 13.39 4.51 3.58
C PRO A 10 13.04 5.43 4.76
N ASP A 11 12.73 6.71 4.51
CA ASP A 11 12.39 7.67 5.56
C ASP A 11 10.99 7.41 6.14
N ASP A 12 10.93 6.98 7.40
CA ASP A 12 9.69 6.58 8.11
C ASP A 12 8.65 7.70 8.15
N ARG A 13 9.08 8.95 8.35
CA ARG A 13 8.18 10.10 8.41
C ARG A 13 7.52 10.37 7.06
N THR A 14 8.27 10.26 5.97
CA THR A 14 7.74 10.39 4.60
C THR A 14 6.85 9.22 4.26
N ARG A 15 7.26 7.99 4.61
CA ARG A 15 6.46 6.78 4.40
C ARG A 15 5.10 6.87 5.10
N THR A 16 5.07 7.34 6.34
CA THR A 16 3.83 7.57 7.10
C THR A 16 2.93 8.59 6.41
N LYS A 17 3.46 9.75 6.01
CA LYS A 17 2.66 10.77 5.31
C LYS A 17 2.12 10.31 3.95
N VAL A 18 2.91 9.51 3.22
CA VAL A 18 2.47 8.92 1.94
C VAL A 18 1.34 7.93 2.18
N ALA A 19 1.45 7.10 3.21
CA ALA A 19 0.39 6.18 3.61
C ALA A 19 -0.90 6.92 4.02
N ASP A 20 -0.81 7.92 4.88
CA ASP A 20 -1.96 8.72 5.31
C ASP A 20 -2.65 9.36 4.10
N ALA A 21 -1.87 9.91 3.17
CA ALA A 21 -2.40 10.48 1.95
C ALA A 21 -3.09 9.45 1.03
N CYS A 22 -2.69 8.18 1.05
CA CYS A 22 -3.41 7.12 0.32
C CYS A 22 -4.76 6.82 0.98
N LEU A 23 -4.79 6.73 2.32
CA LEU A 23 -6.02 6.52 3.09
C LEU A 23 -7.01 7.68 2.92
N ASP A 24 -6.53 8.93 2.97
CA ASP A 24 -7.35 10.14 2.74
C ASP A 24 -8.08 10.11 1.38
N TYR A 25 -7.47 9.47 0.38
CA TYR A 25 -8.02 9.36 -0.98
C TYR A 25 -8.91 8.12 -1.16
N GLY A 26 -9.17 7.37 -0.09
CA GLY A 26 -10.00 6.18 -0.08
C GLY A 26 -9.32 4.96 -0.72
N LEU A 27 -7.99 4.87 -0.64
CA LEU A 27 -7.27 3.63 -0.97
C LEU A 27 -7.11 2.78 0.28
N ASP A 28 -7.31 1.47 0.13
CA ASP A 28 -7.08 0.48 1.17
C ASP A 28 -5.63 0.03 1.16
N ARG A 29 -5.04 -0.13 2.35
CA ARG A 29 -3.69 -0.71 2.48
C ARG A 29 -3.78 -2.22 2.27
N ILE A 30 -3.04 -2.73 1.28
CA ILE A 30 -3.01 -4.18 0.98
C ILE A 30 -1.67 -4.84 1.33
N GLN A 31 -0.60 -4.05 1.45
CA GLN A 31 0.75 -4.48 1.84
C GLN A 31 1.44 -3.38 2.65
N TYR A 32 2.59 -3.68 3.27
CA TYR A 32 3.38 -2.67 3.99
C TYR A 32 3.68 -1.43 3.13
N SER A 33 3.94 -1.66 1.84
CA SER A 33 4.27 -0.61 0.88
C SER A 33 3.37 -0.55 -0.34
N ALA A 34 2.11 -1.04 -0.24
CA ALA A 34 1.16 -0.91 -1.33
C ALA A 34 -0.28 -0.63 -0.89
N PHE A 35 -0.99 0.11 -1.73
CA PHE A 35 -2.36 0.57 -1.56
C PHE A 35 -3.18 0.32 -2.82
N LEU A 36 -4.46 0.04 -2.67
CA LEU A 36 -5.36 -0.26 -3.76
C LEU A 36 -6.72 0.42 -3.55
N GLY A 37 -7.30 0.95 -4.61
CA GLY A 37 -8.67 1.49 -4.54
C GLY A 37 -9.15 2.05 -5.87
N ARG A 38 -10.40 2.52 -5.91
CA ARG A 38 -10.97 3.13 -7.10
C ARG A 38 -10.73 4.64 -7.06
N LEU A 39 -9.99 5.14 -8.05
CA LEU A 39 -9.84 6.59 -8.27
C LEU A 39 -10.44 6.98 -9.62
N ASN A 40 -11.05 8.17 -9.64
CA ASN A 40 -11.35 8.87 -10.88
C ASN A 40 -10.06 9.51 -11.43
N PRO A 41 -9.99 9.89 -12.72
CA PRO A 41 -8.78 10.46 -13.33
C PRO A 41 -8.27 11.73 -12.64
N THR A 42 -9.16 12.54 -12.07
CA THR A 42 -8.82 13.77 -11.35
C THR A 42 -8.14 13.45 -10.02
N HIS A 43 -8.77 12.64 -9.17
CA HIS A 43 -8.20 12.20 -7.90
C HIS A 43 -6.87 11.48 -8.10
N ARG A 44 -6.73 10.66 -9.16
CA ARG A 44 -5.46 10.02 -9.50
C ARG A 44 -4.34 11.05 -9.77
N ARG A 45 -4.62 12.10 -10.55
CA ARG A 45 -3.63 13.15 -10.85
C ARG A 45 -3.29 13.96 -9.61
N GLU A 46 -4.28 14.32 -8.80
CA GLU A 46 -4.07 15.08 -7.57
C GLU A 46 -3.29 14.27 -6.52
N LEU A 47 -3.59 12.97 -6.39
CA LEU A 47 -2.83 12.06 -5.55
C LEU A 47 -1.35 12.05 -5.96
N MET A 48 -1.04 11.84 -7.24
CA MET A 48 0.35 11.81 -7.71
C MET A 48 1.08 13.16 -7.55
N LYS A 49 0.37 14.29 -7.67
CA LYS A 49 0.92 15.61 -7.31
C LYS A 49 1.24 15.69 -5.82
N LYS A 50 0.32 15.23 -4.95
CA LYS A 50 0.54 15.17 -3.48
C LYS A 50 1.73 14.27 -3.15
N MET A 51 1.83 13.09 -3.77
CA MET A 51 2.97 12.17 -3.59
C MET A 51 4.31 12.82 -3.93
N ARG A 52 4.39 13.53 -5.07
CA ARG A 52 5.60 14.27 -5.48
C ARG A 52 6.00 15.33 -4.44
N ARG A 53 5.02 16.06 -3.89
CA ARG A 53 5.27 17.08 -2.84
C ARG A 53 5.72 16.46 -1.52
N LEU A 54 5.11 15.34 -1.12
CA LEU A 54 5.45 14.64 0.13
C LEU A 54 6.87 14.04 0.08
N LEU A 55 7.23 13.40 -1.04
CA LEU A 55 8.56 12.84 -1.25
C LEU A 55 9.63 13.94 -1.35
N GLY A 56 9.33 15.03 -2.08
CA GLY A 56 10.22 16.17 -2.21
C GLY A 56 11.57 15.78 -2.81
N ARG A 57 12.67 16.07 -2.09
CA ARG A 57 14.05 15.72 -2.47
C ARG A 57 14.57 14.47 -1.74
N ARG A 58 13.74 13.80 -0.95
CA ARG A 58 14.16 12.61 -0.18
C ARG A 58 14.25 11.39 -1.10
N PRO A 59 15.12 10.42 -0.78
CA PRO A 59 15.17 9.16 -1.52
C PRO A 59 13.85 8.42 -1.39
N GLY A 60 13.42 7.81 -2.49
CA GLY A 60 12.25 6.95 -2.53
C GLY A 60 11.66 6.84 -3.93
N LYS A 61 10.82 5.83 -4.11
CA LYS A 61 10.13 5.53 -5.37
C LYS A 61 8.65 5.37 -5.08
N ILE A 62 7.80 5.98 -5.91
CA ILE A 62 6.34 5.84 -5.84
C ILE A 62 5.84 5.57 -7.26
N GLN A 63 5.08 4.50 -7.44
CA GLN A 63 4.47 4.12 -8.71
C GLN A 63 2.97 3.96 -8.52
N LEU A 64 2.19 4.36 -9.53
CA LEU A 64 0.75 4.16 -9.55
C LEU A 64 0.38 3.50 -10.88
N PHE A 65 -0.24 2.33 -10.79
CA PHE A 65 -0.68 1.52 -11.91
C PHE A 65 -2.20 1.58 -12.01
N PRO A 66 -2.77 2.15 -13.07
CA PRO A 66 -4.16 1.92 -13.39
C PRO A 66 -4.36 0.47 -13.82
N LEU A 67 -5.32 -0.23 -13.23
CA LEU A 67 -5.64 -1.62 -13.53
C LEU A 67 -7.03 -1.69 -14.17
N CYS A 68 -7.14 -2.45 -15.26
CA CYS A 68 -8.44 -2.79 -15.82
C CYS A 68 -9.11 -3.88 -14.94
N ASP A 69 -10.41 -4.10 -15.14
CA ASP A 69 -11.12 -5.08 -14.32
C ASP A 69 -10.65 -6.52 -14.59
N ARG A 70 -10.18 -6.82 -15.82
CA ARG A 70 -9.63 -8.14 -16.18
C ARG A 70 -8.33 -8.44 -15.42
N ASP A 71 -7.33 -7.57 -15.54
CA ASP A 71 -6.03 -7.75 -14.87
C ASP A 71 -6.20 -7.84 -13.35
N TRP A 72 -7.18 -7.13 -12.78
CA TRP A 72 -7.50 -7.23 -11.36
C TRP A 72 -8.12 -8.58 -10.98
N SER A 73 -8.99 -9.14 -11.82
CA SER A 73 -9.61 -10.44 -11.59
C SER A 73 -8.63 -11.61 -11.76
N GLU A 74 -7.60 -11.44 -12.57
CA GLU A 74 -6.57 -12.45 -12.87
C GLU A 74 -5.36 -12.38 -11.92
N ARG A 75 -5.44 -11.59 -10.83
CA ARG A 75 -4.33 -11.46 -9.88
C ARG A 75 -4.14 -12.74 -9.06
N ASP A 76 -2.88 -13.10 -8.83
CA ASP A 76 -2.48 -14.12 -7.87
C ASP A 76 -2.09 -13.48 -6.53
N GLU A 77 -2.39 -14.16 -5.42
CA GLU A 77 -2.04 -13.73 -4.07
C GLU A 77 -1.60 -14.95 -3.24
N ILE A 78 -0.52 -14.79 -2.49
CA ILE A 78 -0.01 -15.79 -1.56
C ILE A 78 0.05 -15.13 -0.18
N ILE A 79 -0.65 -15.72 0.79
CA ILE A 79 -0.70 -15.24 2.17
C ILE A 79 -0.12 -16.34 3.05
N GLN A 80 0.90 -15.98 3.83
CA GLN A 80 1.43 -16.82 4.90
C GLN A 80 1.19 -16.10 6.22
N GLU A 81 0.35 -16.68 7.06
CA GLU A 81 0.12 -16.20 8.41
C GLU A 81 1.24 -16.69 9.33
N GLU A 82 1.55 -15.93 10.38
CA GLU A 82 2.45 -16.43 11.43
C GLU A 82 1.80 -17.68 12.05
N THR A 83 2.49 -18.81 11.98
CA THR A 83 2.07 -20.01 12.70
C THR A 83 2.17 -19.70 14.19
N ASP A 84 1.03 -19.66 14.88
CA ASP A 84 0.98 -19.40 16.32
C ASP A 84 1.91 -20.41 17.03
N GLY A 85 3.08 -19.93 17.45
CA GLY A 85 4.15 -20.76 17.99
C GLY A 85 3.64 -21.45 19.25
N GLY A 86 3.44 -22.77 19.17
CA GLY A 86 2.81 -23.58 20.20
C GLY A 86 3.28 -23.27 21.62
N ARG A 87 2.45 -22.54 22.35
CA ARG A 87 2.47 -22.49 23.81
C ARG A 87 1.86 -23.79 24.34
N ARG A 88 2.55 -24.92 24.17
CA ARG A 88 2.25 -26.11 24.99
C ARG A 88 2.78 -25.82 26.39
N GLY A 89 1.83 -25.60 27.30
CA GLY A 89 2.08 -25.34 28.70
C GLY A 89 3.01 -26.38 29.31
N ALA A 90 4.05 -25.89 29.97
CA ALA A 90 4.55 -26.55 31.16
C ALA A 90 3.44 -26.48 32.21
N THR A 91 2.62 -27.52 32.30
CA THR A 91 1.85 -27.83 33.50
C THR A 91 2.43 -29.11 34.06
N GLY A 92 2.94 -28.99 35.29
CA GLY A 92 3.47 -30.10 36.06
C GLY A 92 2.42 -31.13 36.43
N GLY A 93 2.94 -32.27 36.88
CA GLY A 93 2.25 -33.48 37.32
C GLY A 93 3.26 -34.60 37.37
#